data_AF-A0A5N5KNZ1-F1
#
_entry.id   AF-A0A5N5KNZ1-F1
#
_cell.length_a   1.000
_cell.length_b   1.000
_cell.length_c   1.000
_cell.angle_alpha   90.00
_cell.angle_beta   90.00
_cell.angle_gamma   90.00
#
_symmetry.space_group_name_H-M   'P 1'
#
loop_
_entity.id
_entity.type
_entity.pdbx_description
1 polymer ?
#
loop_
_entity_poly.entity_id
_entity_poly.type
_entity_poly.pdbx_seq_one_letter_code
_entity_poly.pdbx_strand_id
1 'polypeptide(L)'
;MYHMEETRNTAATATPTISGDRMSSHFQFSDKNSLPKPDVQILTSNGLRIPVHTGILASVSPVLENIIDRPHKHHSSEKIIPILGVPCDAVSSFIQFLYSSRCSEEELERYGIHLLALSHVYLVPQLKHMCSKSVGQRLTIENVVDVLQLARLCDSPDLYVKCMKTLSNNFKAVEKTEGWKFMQENDPFLELEILKFIDEAESRKMRTRRHREEQRLFMELSEAMECLEHICTEGCTAVGPSDMDPTNQRGPCNKFSTCEGLQFLIKHFATCKNRVNGKCSRCKRMWQLLRLHSSICDRTDSCRVPLCRQFKLKMNRQKKGDETLWSLLVKKVASARVMSSLSLPKRKREELRETIHDHGIRNFRI
;
A
#
# COMPACT_ATOMS: atom_id res chain seq x y z
N MET A 1 -60.05 -17.01 -47.68
CA MET A 1 -61.24 -16.80 -46.81
C MET A 1 -60.79 -16.89 -45.37
N TYR A 2 -60.51 -15.75 -44.75
CA TYR A 2 -61.03 -15.33 -43.45
C TYR A 2 -60.50 -13.90 -43.26
N HIS A 3 -61.36 -12.97 -43.70
CA HIS A 3 -61.30 -11.56 -43.35
C HIS A 3 -61.51 -11.44 -41.84
N MET A 4 -60.69 -10.63 -41.18
CA MET A 4 -61.14 -9.87 -40.02
C MET A 4 -60.41 -8.53 -40.02
N GLU A 5 -61.23 -7.49 -40.19
CA GLU A 5 -60.88 -6.08 -40.17
C GLU A 5 -60.52 -5.65 -38.74
N GLU A 6 -59.52 -4.80 -38.59
CA GLU A 6 -59.45 -3.90 -37.43
C GLU A 6 -58.86 -2.54 -37.85
N THR A 7 -59.80 -1.64 -38.17
CA THR A 7 -59.86 -0.23 -37.78
C THR A 7 -58.54 0.56 -37.64
N ARG A 8 -58.27 1.38 -38.67
CA ARG A 8 -57.41 2.57 -38.57
C ARG A 8 -58.10 3.64 -37.74
N ASN A 9 -57.57 3.94 -36.55
CA ASN A 9 -57.88 5.16 -35.81
C ASN A 9 -56.70 6.13 -35.90
N THR A 10 -56.89 7.18 -36.68
CA THR A 10 -56.09 8.41 -36.67
C THR A 10 -56.46 9.23 -35.43
N ALA A 11 -55.55 9.32 -34.47
CA ALA A 11 -55.63 10.28 -33.37
C ALA A 11 -54.30 11.04 -33.27
N ALA A 12 -54.30 12.29 -33.71
CA ALA A 12 -53.21 13.23 -33.50
C ALA A 12 -52.98 13.40 -31.99
N THR A 13 -51.87 12.89 -31.48
CA THR A 13 -51.51 13.01 -30.08
C THR A 13 -50.75 14.32 -29.89
N ALA A 14 -51.44 15.31 -29.33
CA ALA A 14 -50.84 16.56 -28.90
C ALA A 14 -49.74 16.30 -27.85
N THR A 15 -48.54 16.83 -28.09
CA THR A 15 -47.45 16.88 -27.12
C THR A 15 -47.89 17.67 -25.89
N PRO A 16 -47.87 17.10 -24.67
CA PRO A 16 -48.16 17.86 -23.48
C PRO A 16 -46.96 18.78 -23.20
N THR A 17 -47.15 20.08 -23.42
CA THR A 17 -46.28 21.09 -22.84
C THR A 17 -46.56 21.07 -21.34
N ILE A 18 -45.65 20.48 -20.57
CA ILE A 18 -45.73 20.53 -19.10
C ILE A 18 -45.45 21.99 -18.70
N SER A 19 -46.51 22.67 -18.28
CA SER A 19 -46.46 24.01 -17.68
C SER A 19 -45.46 24.05 -16.53
N GLY A 20 -44.61 25.08 -16.53
CA GLY A 20 -43.41 25.24 -15.69
C GLY A 20 -43.62 25.42 -14.19
N ASP A 21 -44.71 24.94 -13.60
CA ASP A 21 -45.06 25.20 -12.19
C ASP A 21 -44.77 24.04 -11.23
N ARG A 22 -44.18 22.92 -11.68
CA ARG A 22 -43.82 21.80 -10.81
C ARG A 22 -42.33 21.62 -10.53
N MET A 23 -41.47 22.52 -11.01
CA MET A 23 -40.02 22.48 -10.74
C MET A 23 -39.51 23.66 -9.90
N SER A 24 -40.41 24.48 -9.33
CA SER A 24 -40.04 25.58 -8.43
C SER A 24 -39.97 25.18 -6.95
N SER A 25 -40.40 23.98 -6.56
CA SER A 25 -40.50 23.60 -5.15
C SER A 25 -39.25 22.94 -4.56
N HIS A 26 -38.16 22.78 -5.31
CA HIS A 26 -36.89 22.25 -4.78
C HIS A 26 -35.71 23.24 -4.78
N PHE A 27 -35.90 24.47 -5.28
CA PHE A 27 -34.89 25.52 -5.25
C PHE A 27 -35.13 26.48 -4.08
N GLN A 28 -34.81 26.08 -2.85
CA GLN A 28 -34.77 27.02 -1.72
C GLN A 28 -33.51 27.90 -1.81
N PHE A 29 -33.59 28.98 -2.58
CA PHE A 29 -32.66 30.10 -2.49
C PHE A 29 -33.03 30.99 -1.29
N SER A 30 -32.14 31.05 -0.31
CA SER A 30 -32.13 32.12 0.69
C SER A 30 -31.28 33.27 0.17
N ASP A 31 -31.77 33.99 -0.84
CA ASP A 31 -31.54 35.43 -0.99
C ASP A 31 -32.36 35.99 -2.16
N LYS A 32 -33.15 37.03 -1.87
CA LYS A 32 -34.03 37.70 -2.83
C LYS A 32 -33.22 38.68 -3.69
N ASN A 33 -32.50 38.16 -4.68
CA ASN A 33 -32.23 38.86 -5.93
C ASN A 33 -32.81 38.01 -7.06
N SER A 34 -33.89 38.49 -7.68
CA SER A 34 -34.53 37.77 -8.79
C SER A 34 -33.50 37.57 -9.90
N LEU A 35 -33.09 36.32 -10.13
CA LEU A 35 -32.25 35.97 -11.27
C LEU A 35 -32.91 36.51 -12.56
N PRO A 36 -32.12 36.99 -13.53
CA PRO A 36 -32.64 37.41 -14.82
C PRO A 36 -33.35 36.25 -15.52
N LYS A 37 -34.16 36.53 -16.54
CA LYS A 37 -34.80 35.45 -17.32
C LYS A 37 -33.73 34.54 -17.92
N PRO A 38 -33.89 33.20 -17.87
CA PRO A 38 -32.99 32.27 -18.53
C PRO A 38 -32.79 32.60 -20.01
N ASP A 39 -31.55 32.61 -20.46
CA ASP A 39 -31.10 33.08 -21.79
C ASP A 39 -30.49 31.96 -22.65
N VAL A 40 -30.35 30.75 -22.09
CA VAL A 40 -29.92 29.54 -22.80
C VAL A 40 -30.67 28.31 -22.28
N GLN A 41 -30.77 27.26 -23.09
CA GLN A 41 -31.40 25.99 -22.71
C GLN A 41 -30.43 24.81 -22.87
N ILE A 42 -30.48 23.87 -21.93
CA ILE A 42 -29.82 22.57 -22.04
C ILE A 42 -30.80 21.57 -22.64
N LEU A 43 -30.39 20.86 -23.69
CA LEU A 43 -31.17 19.79 -24.33
C LEU A 43 -30.61 18.42 -23.89
N THR A 44 -31.45 17.58 -23.28
CA THR A 44 -31.08 16.22 -22.87
C THR A 44 -31.45 15.17 -23.92
N SER A 45 -30.98 13.94 -23.74
CA SER A 45 -31.23 12.79 -24.63
C SER A 45 -32.70 12.48 -24.87
N ASN A 46 -33.61 12.77 -23.93
CA ASN A 46 -35.05 12.52 -24.09
C ASN A 46 -35.84 13.73 -24.60
N GLY A 47 -35.15 14.81 -25.00
CA GLY A 47 -35.77 16.04 -25.46
C GLY A 47 -36.18 17.01 -24.35
N LEU A 48 -35.87 16.74 -23.08
CA LEU A 48 -36.09 17.69 -21.99
C LEU A 48 -35.23 18.94 -22.22
N ARG A 49 -35.87 20.10 -22.09
CA ARG A 49 -35.25 21.43 -22.19
C ARG A 49 -35.17 22.05 -20.81
N ILE A 50 -33.96 22.27 -20.30
CA ILE A 50 -33.73 22.88 -18.98
C ILE A 50 -33.31 24.34 -19.19
N PRO A 51 -34.12 25.33 -18.79
CA PRO A 51 -33.75 26.74 -18.90
C PRO A 51 -32.66 27.10 -17.89
N VAL A 52 -31.60 27.78 -18.34
CA VAL A 52 -30.39 28.08 -17.56
C VAL A 52 -29.84 29.48 -17.87
N HIS A 53 -28.88 29.96 -17.08
CA HIS A 53 -28.25 31.28 -17.23
C HIS A 53 -26.80 31.16 -17.74
N THR A 54 -26.49 31.80 -18.85
CA THR A 54 -25.14 31.81 -19.45
C THR A 54 -24.06 32.24 -18.45
N GLY A 55 -24.30 33.32 -17.70
CA GLY A 55 -23.34 33.86 -16.74
C GLY A 55 -22.95 32.86 -15.64
N ILE A 56 -23.90 32.04 -15.16
CA ILE A 56 -23.62 31.01 -14.16
C ILE A 56 -22.80 29.89 -14.79
N LEU A 57 -23.24 29.36 -15.94
CA LEU A 57 -22.55 28.26 -16.61
C LEU A 57 -21.11 28.62 -17.00
N ALA A 58 -20.92 29.80 -17.59
CA ALA A 58 -19.60 30.31 -17.99
C ALA A 58 -18.68 30.51 -16.78
N SER A 59 -19.22 31.00 -15.65
CA SER A 59 -18.41 31.21 -14.44
C SER A 59 -17.87 29.92 -13.80
N VAL A 60 -18.53 28.78 -14.03
CA VAL A 60 -18.17 27.50 -13.40
C VAL A 60 -17.42 26.56 -14.35
N SER A 61 -17.68 26.66 -15.66
CA SER A 61 -17.12 25.76 -16.67
C SER A 61 -16.52 26.57 -17.83
N PRO A 62 -15.18 26.54 -17.99
CA PRO A 62 -14.52 27.13 -19.14
C PRO A 62 -14.98 26.51 -20.47
N VAL A 63 -15.41 25.24 -20.45
CA VAL A 63 -15.95 24.58 -21.65
C VAL A 63 -17.30 25.18 -22.03
N LEU A 64 -18.19 25.41 -21.06
CA LEU A 64 -19.48 26.05 -21.31
C LEU A 64 -19.30 27.52 -21.72
N GLU A 65 -18.38 28.26 -21.10
CA GLU A 65 -17.99 29.62 -21.52
C GLU A 65 -17.62 29.64 -23.01
N ASN A 66 -16.68 28.77 -23.41
CA ASN A 66 -16.26 28.65 -24.81
C ASN A 66 -17.38 28.20 -25.75
N ILE A 67 -18.34 27.40 -25.30
CA ILE A 67 -19.51 27.00 -26.11
C ILE A 67 -20.45 28.20 -26.30
N ILE A 68 -20.65 29.00 -25.25
CA ILE A 68 -21.54 30.16 -25.23
C ILE A 68 -21.01 31.30 -26.10
N ASP A 69 -19.69 31.52 -26.09
CA ASP A 69 -19.01 32.61 -26.80
C ASP A 69 -18.86 32.37 -28.31
N ARG A 70 -19.08 31.14 -28.79
CA ARG A 70 -18.96 30.83 -30.22
C ARG A 70 -20.03 31.56 -31.04
N PRO A 71 -19.64 32.27 -32.12
CA PRO A 71 -20.59 32.92 -33.01
C PRO A 71 -21.47 31.87 -33.73
N HIS A 72 -22.78 31.98 -33.53
CA HIS A 72 -23.74 31.04 -34.12
C HIS A 72 -23.97 31.37 -35.59
N LYS A 73 -23.80 30.38 -36.48
CA LYS A 73 -23.95 30.53 -37.94
C LYS A 73 -25.39 30.76 -38.40
N HIS A 74 -26.38 30.53 -37.54
CA HIS A 74 -27.79 30.71 -37.84
C HIS A 74 -28.43 31.64 -36.81
N HIS A 75 -29.22 32.60 -37.29
CA HIS A 75 -29.95 33.60 -36.50
C HIS A 75 -31.11 33.02 -35.65
N SER A 76 -31.01 31.78 -35.16
CA SER A 76 -32.04 31.24 -34.26
C SER A 76 -32.03 32.03 -32.96
N SER A 77 -33.19 32.56 -32.59
CA SER A 77 -33.40 33.33 -31.36
C SER A 77 -33.17 32.52 -30.07
N GLU A 78 -33.09 31.20 -30.16
CA GLU A 78 -32.96 30.28 -29.02
C GLU A 78 -31.56 29.64 -29.01
N LYS A 79 -30.78 29.89 -27.96
CA LYS A 79 -29.48 29.23 -27.73
C LYS A 79 -29.70 27.88 -27.03
N ILE A 80 -29.20 26.79 -27.62
CA ILE A 80 -29.36 25.43 -27.09
C ILE A 80 -28.00 24.75 -26.98
N ILE A 81 -27.70 24.20 -25.80
CA ILE A 81 -26.50 23.40 -25.52
C ILE A 81 -26.91 21.93 -25.33
N PRO A 82 -26.51 21.00 -26.22
CA PRO A 82 -26.88 19.59 -26.07
C PRO A 82 -25.98 18.85 -25.07
N ILE A 83 -26.60 18.18 -24.10
CA ILE A 83 -25.94 17.22 -23.20
C ILE A 83 -26.61 15.85 -23.40
N LEU A 84 -26.00 15.02 -24.24
CA LEU A 84 -26.56 13.76 -24.70
C LEU A 84 -25.76 12.56 -24.17
N GLY A 85 -26.37 11.37 -24.19
CA GLY A 85 -25.73 10.12 -23.76
C GLY A 85 -25.69 9.91 -22.25
N VAL A 86 -26.32 10.78 -21.47
CA VAL A 86 -26.38 10.74 -20.01
C VAL A 86 -27.85 10.79 -19.54
N PRO A 87 -28.23 10.10 -18.45
CA PRO A 87 -29.59 10.18 -17.89
C PRO A 87 -29.99 11.62 -17.56
N CYS A 88 -31.25 11.97 -17.84
CA CYS A 88 -31.73 13.35 -17.69
C CYS A 88 -31.63 13.86 -16.25
N ASP A 89 -31.91 13.00 -15.28
CA ASP A 89 -31.78 13.35 -13.86
C ASP A 89 -30.31 13.63 -13.48
N ALA A 90 -29.34 12.91 -14.06
CA ALA A 90 -27.93 13.19 -13.83
C ALA A 90 -27.51 14.54 -14.46
N VAL A 91 -28.11 14.91 -15.61
CA VAL A 91 -27.94 16.25 -16.18
C VAL A 91 -28.55 17.30 -15.24
N SER A 92 -29.75 17.08 -14.72
CA SER A 92 -30.38 17.97 -13.74
C SER A 92 -29.51 18.16 -12.48
N SER A 93 -28.98 17.09 -11.89
CA SER A 93 -28.05 17.15 -10.76
C SER A 93 -26.75 17.89 -11.11
N PHE A 94 -26.21 17.69 -12.32
CA PHE A 94 -25.05 18.43 -12.80
C PHE A 94 -25.34 19.93 -12.86
N ILE A 95 -26.46 20.34 -13.47
CA ILE A 95 -26.86 21.75 -13.54
C ILE A 95 -27.12 22.32 -12.15
N GLN A 96 -27.77 21.58 -11.25
CA GLN A 96 -27.98 22.00 -9.86
C GLN A 96 -26.64 22.23 -9.14
N PHE A 97 -25.63 21.39 -9.37
CA PHE A 97 -24.29 21.61 -8.85
C PHE A 97 -23.68 22.91 -9.40
N LEU A 98 -23.82 23.22 -10.69
CA LEU A 98 -23.29 24.47 -11.26
C LEU A 98 -23.89 25.71 -10.59
N TYR A 99 -25.15 25.64 -10.15
CA TYR A 99 -25.82 26.76 -9.48
C TYR A 99 -25.49 26.89 -7.99
N SER A 100 -25.31 25.76 -7.31
CA SER A 100 -25.26 25.71 -5.84
C SER A 100 -23.90 25.35 -5.28
N SER A 101 -22.99 24.82 -6.12
CA SER A 101 -21.74 24.16 -5.72
C SER A 101 -21.95 23.05 -4.68
N ARG A 102 -23.14 22.44 -4.66
CA ARG A 102 -23.53 21.38 -3.71
C ARG A 102 -24.06 20.18 -4.49
N CYS A 103 -23.73 19.00 -3.98
CA CYS A 103 -24.24 17.72 -4.46
C CYS A 103 -24.52 16.86 -3.23
N SER A 104 -25.71 16.27 -3.15
CA SER A 104 -26.06 15.40 -2.02
C SER A 104 -25.40 14.02 -2.16
N GLU A 105 -25.27 13.29 -1.06
CA GLU A 105 -24.77 11.90 -1.11
C GLU A 105 -25.69 10.98 -1.92
N GLU A 106 -27.01 11.20 -1.90
CA GLU A 106 -27.99 10.44 -2.69
C GLU A 106 -27.77 10.64 -4.20
N GLU A 107 -27.49 11.86 -4.63
CA GLU A 107 -27.16 12.18 -6.03
C GLU A 107 -25.83 11.55 -6.44
N LEU A 108 -24.81 11.60 -5.57
CA LEU A 108 -23.53 10.96 -5.82
C LEU A 108 -23.65 9.43 -5.89
N GLU A 109 -24.50 8.84 -5.05
CA GLU A 109 -24.78 7.40 -5.06
C GLU A 109 -25.42 6.98 -6.39
N ARG A 110 -26.48 7.68 -6.80
CA ARG A 110 -27.26 7.32 -7.98
C ARG A 110 -26.60 7.69 -9.30
N TYR A 111 -25.93 8.84 -9.36
CA TYR A 111 -25.41 9.42 -10.60
C TYR A 111 -23.89 9.63 -10.60
N GLY A 112 -23.15 9.12 -9.60
CA GLY A 112 -21.72 9.39 -9.43
C GLY A 112 -20.85 9.14 -10.66
N ILE A 113 -21.09 8.05 -11.41
CA ILE A 113 -20.35 7.76 -12.66
C ILE A 113 -20.66 8.78 -13.77
N HIS A 114 -21.92 9.20 -13.88
CA HIS A 114 -22.38 10.17 -14.86
C HIS A 114 -21.85 11.56 -14.55
N LEU A 115 -21.92 11.95 -13.27
CA LEU A 115 -21.40 13.23 -12.77
C LEU A 115 -19.87 13.28 -12.87
N LEU A 116 -19.16 12.17 -12.68
CA LEU A 116 -17.73 12.09 -12.94
C LEU A 116 -17.39 12.36 -14.43
N ALA A 117 -18.12 11.73 -15.34
CA ALA A 117 -17.94 11.97 -16.78
C ALA A 117 -18.26 13.42 -17.17
N LEU A 118 -19.41 13.94 -16.73
CA LEU A 118 -19.82 15.33 -17.01
C LEU A 118 -18.83 16.34 -16.43
N SER A 119 -18.41 16.17 -15.18
CA SER A 119 -17.44 17.07 -14.55
C SER A 119 -16.07 17.03 -15.20
N HIS A 120 -15.67 15.90 -15.80
CA HIS A 120 -14.47 15.85 -16.61
C HIS A 120 -14.66 16.58 -17.96
N VAL A 121 -15.70 16.23 -18.72
CA VAL A 121 -15.97 16.81 -20.05
C VAL A 121 -16.15 18.33 -19.99
N TYR A 122 -16.85 18.83 -18.98
CA TYR A 122 -17.11 20.25 -18.79
C TYR A 122 -16.08 20.94 -17.87
N LEU A 123 -14.99 20.27 -17.51
CA LEU A 123 -13.92 20.83 -16.68
C LEU A 123 -14.43 21.51 -15.40
N VAL A 124 -15.10 20.75 -14.54
CA VAL A 124 -15.61 21.17 -13.23
C VAL A 124 -14.85 20.41 -12.13
N PRO A 125 -13.65 20.86 -11.71
CA PRO A 125 -12.74 20.04 -10.90
C PRO A 125 -13.27 19.67 -9.51
N GLN A 126 -14.04 20.57 -8.89
CA GLN A 126 -14.62 20.32 -7.56
C GLN A 126 -15.60 19.15 -7.59
N LEU A 127 -16.52 19.14 -8.56
CA LEU A 127 -17.46 18.03 -8.76
C LEU A 127 -16.71 16.74 -9.12
N LYS A 128 -15.71 16.83 -10.01
CA LYS A 128 -14.88 15.69 -10.41
C LYS A 128 -14.25 15.02 -9.18
N HIS A 129 -13.66 15.81 -8.28
CA HIS A 129 -13.06 15.30 -7.05
C HIS A 129 -14.09 14.60 -6.14
N MET A 130 -15.26 15.22 -5.92
CA MET A 130 -16.33 14.64 -5.12
C MET A 130 -16.82 13.31 -5.71
N CYS A 131 -17.09 13.26 -7.02
CA CYS A 131 -17.53 12.06 -7.71
C CYS A 131 -16.46 10.97 -7.70
N SER A 132 -15.19 11.29 -7.98
CA SER A 132 -14.09 10.31 -7.92
C SER A 132 -13.97 9.67 -6.54
N LYS A 133 -14.09 10.46 -5.46
CA LYS A 133 -14.07 9.93 -4.09
C LYS A 133 -15.27 9.02 -3.81
N SER A 134 -16.47 9.48 -4.16
CA SER A 134 -17.73 8.80 -3.86
C SER A 134 -17.86 7.48 -4.66
N VAL A 135 -17.57 7.51 -5.97
CA VAL A 135 -17.49 6.31 -6.83
C VAL A 135 -16.43 5.35 -6.30
N GLY A 136 -15.26 5.86 -5.91
CA GLY A 136 -14.20 5.03 -5.34
C GLY A 136 -14.57 4.35 -4.02
N GLN A 137 -15.46 4.93 -3.21
CA GLN A 137 -15.94 4.31 -1.97
C GLN A 137 -16.92 3.15 -2.23
N ARG A 138 -17.56 3.13 -3.40
CA ARG A 138 -18.55 2.12 -3.81
C ARG A 138 -17.99 1.12 -4.84
N LEU A 139 -16.67 0.92 -4.85
CA LEU A 139 -16.05 -0.13 -5.64
C LEU A 139 -16.47 -1.50 -5.14
N THR A 140 -16.93 -2.34 -6.06
CA THR A 140 -17.27 -3.74 -5.84
C THR A 140 -16.44 -4.62 -6.75
N ILE A 141 -16.44 -5.93 -6.50
CA ILE A 141 -15.76 -6.90 -7.38
C ILE A 141 -16.34 -6.81 -8.80
N GLU A 142 -17.67 -6.67 -8.91
CA GLU A 142 -18.39 -6.63 -10.19
C GLU A 142 -18.09 -5.38 -11.01
N ASN A 143 -17.97 -4.20 -10.39
CA ASN A 143 -17.84 -2.93 -11.11
C ASN A 143 -16.41 -2.41 -11.24
N VAL A 144 -15.41 -3.03 -10.60
CA VAL A 144 -14.06 -2.46 -10.50
C VAL A 144 -13.39 -2.26 -11.86
N VAL A 145 -13.66 -3.14 -12.83
CA VAL A 145 -13.08 -3.06 -14.19
C VAL A 145 -13.70 -1.89 -14.95
N ASP A 146 -15.02 -1.73 -14.90
CA ASP A 146 -15.72 -0.63 -15.56
C ASP A 146 -15.30 0.72 -14.97
N VAL A 147 -15.21 0.79 -13.64
CA VAL A 147 -14.77 2.01 -12.95
C VAL A 147 -13.29 2.30 -13.20
N LEU A 148 -12.44 1.28 -13.38
CA LEU A 148 -11.04 1.46 -13.80
C LEU A 148 -10.96 2.11 -15.19
N GLN A 149 -11.76 1.62 -16.15
CA GLN A 149 -11.85 2.22 -17.48
C GLN A 149 -12.37 3.66 -17.42
N LEU A 150 -13.43 3.92 -16.66
CA LEU A 150 -13.94 5.27 -16.42
C LEU A 150 -12.88 6.19 -15.83
N ALA A 151 -12.08 5.70 -14.88
CA ALA A 151 -11.01 6.47 -14.26
C ALA A 151 -9.90 6.84 -15.25
N ARG A 152 -9.60 5.98 -16.23
CA ARG A 152 -8.68 6.29 -17.35
C ARG A 152 -9.28 7.35 -18.26
N LEU A 153 -10.52 7.15 -18.70
CA LEU A 153 -11.22 8.08 -19.61
C LEU A 153 -11.43 9.46 -19.00
N CYS A 154 -11.57 9.53 -17.68
CA CYS A 154 -11.79 10.78 -16.97
C CYS A 154 -10.51 11.39 -16.40
N ASP A 155 -9.31 10.87 -16.68
CA ASP A 155 -8.04 11.32 -16.07
C ASP A 155 -8.14 11.47 -14.54
N SER A 156 -8.57 10.42 -13.85
CA SER A 156 -8.78 10.39 -12.40
C SER A 156 -7.78 9.46 -11.71
N PRO A 157 -6.53 9.90 -11.47
CA PRO A 157 -5.42 9.04 -11.03
C PRO A 157 -5.67 8.37 -9.67
N ASP A 158 -6.26 9.08 -8.71
CA ASP A 158 -6.54 8.52 -7.38
C ASP A 158 -7.56 7.37 -7.45
N LEU A 159 -8.59 7.52 -8.28
CA LEU A 159 -9.58 6.49 -8.53
C LEU A 159 -8.96 5.30 -9.27
N TYR A 160 -8.16 5.56 -10.30
CA TYR A 160 -7.42 4.53 -11.04
C TYR A 160 -6.56 3.68 -10.10
N VAL A 161 -5.74 4.31 -9.25
CA VAL A 161 -4.90 3.60 -8.27
C VAL A 161 -5.74 2.79 -7.28
N LYS A 162 -6.89 3.34 -6.85
CA LYS A 162 -7.80 2.63 -5.96
C LYS A 162 -8.40 1.39 -6.64
N CYS A 163 -8.84 1.50 -7.89
CA CYS A 163 -9.32 0.38 -8.68
C CYS A 163 -8.24 -0.70 -8.84
N MET A 164 -7.02 -0.33 -9.26
CA MET A 164 -5.90 -1.25 -9.43
C MET A 164 -5.57 -2.02 -8.14
N LYS A 165 -5.60 -1.34 -6.99
CA LYS A 165 -5.41 -1.98 -5.67
C LYS A 165 -6.55 -2.94 -5.33
N THR A 166 -7.81 -2.51 -5.46
CA THR A 166 -8.98 -3.36 -5.17
C THR A 166 -9.00 -4.60 -6.07
N LEU A 167 -8.73 -4.41 -7.36
CA LEU A 167 -8.62 -5.46 -8.35
C LEU A 167 -7.52 -6.45 -7.98
N SER A 168 -6.28 -5.97 -7.79
CA SER A 168 -5.14 -6.85 -7.48
C SER A 168 -5.33 -7.67 -6.19
N ASN A 169 -5.99 -7.11 -5.17
CA ASN A 169 -6.28 -7.82 -3.93
C ASN A 169 -7.37 -8.89 -4.08
N ASN A 170 -8.25 -8.78 -5.08
CA ASN A 170 -9.39 -9.67 -5.30
C ASN A 170 -9.34 -10.34 -6.69
N PHE A 171 -8.16 -10.46 -7.30
CA PHE A 171 -7.99 -10.81 -8.70
C PHE A 171 -8.76 -12.08 -9.10
N LYS A 172 -8.68 -13.15 -8.30
CA LYS A 172 -9.39 -14.42 -8.54
C LYS A 172 -10.91 -14.30 -8.62
N ALA A 173 -11.49 -13.30 -7.95
CA ALA A 173 -12.91 -13.03 -8.02
C ALA A 173 -13.23 -12.14 -9.23
N VAL A 174 -12.41 -11.09 -9.45
CA VAL A 174 -12.56 -10.17 -10.59
C VAL A 174 -12.44 -10.90 -11.93
N GLU A 175 -11.50 -11.83 -12.06
CA GLU A 175 -11.28 -12.64 -13.27
C GLU A 175 -12.54 -13.37 -13.76
N LYS A 176 -13.50 -13.63 -12.85
CA LYS A 176 -14.75 -14.33 -13.16
C LYS A 176 -15.89 -13.40 -13.60
N THR A 177 -15.74 -12.10 -13.37
CA THR A 177 -16.76 -11.09 -13.67
C THR A 177 -16.94 -10.90 -15.17
N GLU A 178 -18.12 -10.43 -15.58
CA GLU A 178 -18.39 -10.08 -16.97
C GLU A 178 -17.53 -8.89 -17.43
N GLY A 179 -17.32 -7.90 -16.56
CA GLY A 179 -16.47 -6.74 -16.85
C GLY A 179 -15.03 -7.13 -17.19
N TRP A 180 -14.45 -8.11 -16.48
CA TRP A 180 -13.12 -8.64 -16.82
C TRP A 180 -13.10 -9.32 -18.20
N LYS A 181 -14.04 -10.22 -18.48
CA LYS A 181 -14.12 -10.92 -19.77
C LYS A 181 -14.31 -9.96 -20.94
N PHE A 182 -15.21 -8.99 -20.77
CA PHE A 182 -15.45 -7.94 -21.76
C PHE A 182 -14.17 -7.12 -22.01
N MET A 183 -13.44 -6.75 -20.95
CA MET A 183 -12.17 -6.05 -21.08
C MET A 183 -11.12 -6.90 -21.82
N GLN A 184 -11.01 -8.20 -21.56
CA GLN A 184 -10.07 -9.09 -22.26
C GLN A 184 -10.34 -9.11 -23.77
N GLU A 185 -11.61 -9.13 -24.17
CA GLU A 185 -11.99 -9.17 -25.59
C GLU A 185 -11.77 -7.82 -26.29
N ASN A 186 -11.91 -6.69 -25.58
CA ASN A 186 -11.98 -5.36 -26.18
C ASN A 186 -10.75 -4.46 -25.89
N ASP A 187 -9.97 -4.72 -24.84
CA ASP A 187 -8.73 -4.00 -24.50
C ASP A 187 -7.66 -4.95 -23.91
N PRO A 188 -7.00 -5.77 -24.76
CA PRO A 188 -5.93 -6.68 -24.32
C PRO A 188 -4.70 -5.95 -23.75
N PHE A 189 -4.50 -4.67 -24.09
CA PHE A 189 -3.40 -3.88 -23.55
C PHE A 189 -3.65 -3.52 -22.08
N LEU A 190 -4.89 -3.18 -21.71
CA LEU A 190 -5.27 -2.97 -20.32
C LEU A 190 -5.14 -4.26 -19.50
N GLU A 191 -5.52 -5.41 -20.06
CA GLU A 191 -5.27 -6.70 -19.40
C GLU A 191 -3.78 -6.88 -19.08
N LEU A 192 -2.90 -6.70 -20.07
CA LEU A 192 -1.46 -6.84 -19.88
C LEU A 192 -0.92 -5.84 -18.84
N GLU A 193 -1.40 -4.60 -18.85
CA GLU A 193 -1.07 -3.58 -17.86
C GLU A 193 -1.44 -4.02 -16.45
N ILE A 194 -2.65 -4.55 -16.27
CA ILE A 194 -3.14 -5.06 -14.99
C ILE A 194 -2.30 -6.26 -14.51
N LEU A 195 -2.04 -7.23 -15.39
CA LEU A 195 -1.26 -8.42 -15.04
C LEU A 195 0.18 -8.06 -14.64
N LYS A 196 0.84 -7.14 -15.36
CA LYS A 196 2.16 -6.62 -14.97
C LYS A 196 2.13 -5.93 -13.61
N PHE A 197 1.12 -5.11 -13.35
CA PHE A 197 0.95 -4.47 -12.05
C PHE A 197 0.82 -5.49 -10.92
N ILE A 198 0.04 -6.56 -11.13
CA ILE A 198 -0.13 -7.65 -10.16
C ILE A 198 1.20 -8.38 -9.91
N ASP A 199 1.88 -8.83 -10.97
CA ASP A 199 3.17 -9.53 -10.85
C ASP A 199 4.22 -8.68 -10.12
N GLU A 200 4.33 -7.39 -10.45
CA GLU A 200 5.24 -6.49 -9.76
C GLU A 200 4.89 -6.32 -8.28
N ALA A 201 3.59 -6.19 -7.95
CA ALA A 201 3.14 -6.06 -6.58
C ALA A 201 3.43 -7.33 -5.77
N GLU A 202 3.21 -8.51 -6.34
CA GLU A 202 3.55 -9.80 -5.72
C GLU A 202 5.06 -9.97 -5.55
N SER A 203 5.84 -9.64 -6.57
CA SER A 203 7.30 -9.63 -6.53
C SER A 203 7.84 -8.73 -5.42
N ARG A 204 7.29 -7.52 -5.25
CA ARG A 204 7.65 -6.60 -4.16
C ARG A 204 7.29 -7.17 -2.78
N LYS A 205 6.11 -7.78 -2.63
CA LYS A 205 5.69 -8.45 -1.39
C LYS A 205 6.64 -9.60 -1.04
N MET A 206 6.99 -10.45 -2.02
CA MET A 206 7.92 -11.56 -1.85
C MET A 206 9.33 -11.10 -1.47
N ARG A 207 9.88 -10.06 -2.13
CA ARG A 207 11.19 -9.48 -1.75
C ARG A 207 11.17 -8.94 -0.32
N THR A 208 10.12 -8.23 0.07
CA THR A 208 9.96 -7.70 1.43
C THR A 208 9.88 -8.82 2.46
N ARG A 209 9.12 -9.87 2.17
CA ARG A 209 9.02 -11.05 3.04
C ARG A 209 10.38 -11.73 3.21
N ARG A 210 11.07 -12.03 2.11
CA ARG A 210 12.43 -12.62 2.13
C ARG A 210 13.39 -11.75 2.92
N HIS A 211 13.35 -10.44 2.72
CA HIS A 211 14.20 -9.52 3.48
C HIS A 211 13.91 -9.56 4.98
N ARG A 212 12.63 -9.58 5.39
CA ARG A 212 12.24 -9.71 6.81
C ARG A 212 12.66 -11.05 7.41
N GLU A 213 12.50 -12.16 6.68
CA GLU A 213 12.95 -13.49 7.10
C GLU A 213 14.48 -13.53 7.24
N GLU A 214 15.22 -12.96 6.28
CA GLU A 214 16.67 -12.84 6.35
C GLU A 214 17.12 -11.98 7.55
N GLN A 215 16.47 -10.84 7.76
CA GLN A 215 16.73 -9.97 8.91
C GLN A 215 16.49 -10.68 10.24
N ARG A 216 15.43 -11.50 10.35
CA ARG A 216 15.15 -12.29 11.56
C ARG A 216 16.32 -13.23 11.88
N LEU A 217 16.87 -13.91 10.88
CA LEU A 217 18.03 -14.79 11.07
C LEU A 217 19.27 -14.02 11.58
N PHE A 218 19.53 -12.81 11.07
CA PHE A 218 20.64 -12.00 11.56
C PHE A 218 20.41 -11.47 12.97
N MET A 219 19.16 -11.19 13.33
CA MET A 219 18.78 -10.82 14.70
C MET A 219 19.04 -11.97 15.68
N GLU A 220 18.60 -13.20 15.35
CA GLU A 220 18.88 -14.40 16.15
C GLU A 220 20.39 -14.66 16.29
N LEU A 221 21.15 -14.50 15.20
CA LEU A 221 22.62 -14.59 15.26
C LEU A 221 23.23 -13.50 16.14
N SER A 222 22.71 -12.27 16.10
CA SER A 222 23.20 -11.19 16.96
C SER A 222 22.92 -11.46 18.44
N GLU A 223 21.73 -11.97 18.77
CA GLU A 223 21.37 -12.41 20.13
C GLU A 223 22.28 -13.55 20.59
N ALA A 224 22.58 -14.52 19.71
CA ALA A 224 23.52 -15.59 20.03
C ALA A 224 24.94 -15.08 20.34
N MET A 225 25.38 -13.97 19.72
CA MET A 225 26.69 -13.36 20.02
C MET A 225 26.70 -12.66 21.38
N GLU A 226 25.60 -12.01 21.76
CA GLU A 226 25.41 -11.43 23.10
C GLU A 226 25.30 -12.50 24.17
N CYS A 227 24.56 -13.57 23.89
CA CYS A 227 24.43 -14.73 24.75
C CYS A 227 25.79 -15.42 24.98
N LEU A 228 26.60 -15.59 23.93
CA LEU A 228 27.94 -16.13 24.03
C LEU A 228 28.84 -15.25 24.91
N GLU A 229 28.74 -13.93 24.78
CA GLU A 229 29.44 -12.98 25.65
C GLU A 229 28.99 -13.12 27.11
N HIS A 230 27.67 -13.16 27.36
CA HIS A 230 27.08 -13.38 28.69
C HIS A 230 27.61 -14.68 29.35
N ILE A 231 27.54 -15.81 28.66
CA ILE A 231 28.03 -17.10 29.19
C ILE A 231 29.53 -17.03 29.53
N CYS A 232 30.34 -16.40 28.68
CA CYS A 232 31.78 -16.32 28.88
C CYS A 232 32.24 -15.23 29.86
N THR A 233 31.37 -14.31 30.26
CA THR A 233 31.71 -13.18 31.16
C THR A 233 31.08 -13.31 32.53
N GLU A 234 29.78 -13.57 32.58
CA GLU A 234 28.98 -13.68 33.79
C GLU A 234 28.78 -15.14 34.22
N GLY A 235 28.81 -16.07 33.25
CA GLY A 235 28.38 -17.44 33.46
C GLY A 235 26.87 -17.60 33.33
N CYS A 236 26.44 -18.80 32.99
CA CYS A 236 25.02 -19.11 32.81
C CYS A 236 24.75 -20.57 33.17
N THR A 237 23.90 -20.78 34.19
CA THR A 237 23.44 -22.07 34.72
C THR A 237 24.56 -23.10 34.91
N ALA A 238 24.96 -23.83 33.86
CA ALA A 238 25.91 -24.93 33.92
C ALA A 238 27.19 -24.73 33.09
N VAL A 239 27.44 -23.54 32.55
CA VAL A 239 28.70 -23.17 31.88
C VAL A 239 29.06 -21.75 32.30
N GLY A 240 30.31 -21.50 32.69
CA GLY A 240 30.75 -20.16 33.05
C GLY A 240 32.23 -19.89 32.89
N PRO A 241 32.68 -18.68 33.26
CA PRO A 241 34.09 -18.32 33.34
C PRO A 241 34.81 -19.25 34.31
N SER A 242 36.08 -19.50 34.03
CA SER A 242 36.98 -20.38 34.80
C SER A 242 37.20 -19.94 36.24
N ASP A 243 36.94 -18.66 36.49
CA ASP A 243 37.27 -17.87 37.66
C ASP A 243 36.04 -17.60 38.55
N MET A 244 34.89 -18.20 38.21
CA MET A 244 33.64 -18.13 38.96
C MET A 244 33.12 -19.53 39.29
N ASP A 245 32.69 -19.77 40.53
CA ASP A 245 32.02 -21.01 40.91
C ASP A 245 30.65 -21.13 40.19
N PRO A 246 30.22 -22.35 39.78
CA PRO A 246 28.95 -22.52 39.09
C PRO A 246 27.79 -21.97 39.92
N THR A 247 27.11 -20.96 39.40
CA THR A 247 25.92 -20.40 40.04
C THR A 247 24.87 -21.49 40.24
N ASN A 248 24.39 -21.68 41.48
CA ASN A 248 23.36 -22.65 41.89
C ASN A 248 21.95 -22.41 41.30
N GLN A 249 21.83 -21.71 40.17
CA GLN A 249 20.56 -21.48 39.50
C GLN A 249 20.09 -22.75 38.79
N ARG A 250 19.09 -23.43 39.39
CA ARG A 250 18.49 -24.67 38.87
C ARG A 250 17.43 -24.45 37.76
N GLY A 251 17.26 -23.22 37.26
CA GLY A 251 16.27 -22.85 36.25
C GLY A 251 16.89 -22.43 34.91
N PRO A 252 16.10 -22.42 33.80
CA PRO A 252 16.56 -21.93 32.51
C PRO A 252 16.94 -20.45 32.58
N CYS A 253 17.92 -20.03 31.75
CA CYS A 253 18.36 -18.64 31.70
C CYS A 253 17.19 -17.70 31.34
N ASN A 254 17.03 -16.62 32.10
CA ASN A 254 15.99 -15.63 31.87
C ASN A 254 16.43 -14.47 30.95
N LYS A 255 17.73 -14.33 30.66
CA LYS A 255 18.28 -13.24 29.82
C LYS A 255 18.19 -13.54 28.33
N PHE A 256 18.47 -14.78 27.92
CA PHE A 256 18.50 -15.16 26.51
C PHE A 256 17.86 -16.54 26.31
N SER A 257 16.98 -16.63 25.31
CA SER A 257 16.31 -17.87 24.94
C SER A 257 17.28 -18.91 24.36
N THR A 258 18.41 -18.46 23.80
CA THR A 258 19.41 -19.28 23.12
C THR A 258 20.50 -19.85 24.05
N CYS A 259 20.50 -19.46 25.34
CA CYS A 259 21.52 -19.86 26.32
C CYS A 259 21.71 -21.37 26.43
N GLU A 260 20.63 -22.13 26.59
CA GLU A 260 20.70 -23.57 26.78
C GLU A 260 21.39 -24.27 25.60
N GLY A 261 20.98 -23.92 24.37
CA GLY A 261 21.57 -24.47 23.14
C GLY A 261 23.06 -24.13 23.00
N LEU A 262 23.46 -22.90 23.33
CA LEU A 262 24.87 -22.49 23.32
C LEU A 262 25.69 -23.21 24.39
N GLN A 263 25.15 -23.38 25.60
CA GLN A 263 25.81 -24.15 26.66
C GLN A 263 26.07 -25.60 26.24
N PHE A 264 25.11 -26.26 25.57
CA PHE A 264 25.31 -27.60 25.02
C PHE A 264 26.43 -27.64 23.98
N LEU A 265 26.50 -26.64 23.09
CA LEU A 265 27.59 -26.54 22.12
C LEU A 265 28.95 -26.34 22.80
N ILE A 266 29.02 -25.49 23.83
CA ILE A 266 30.25 -25.25 24.59
C ILE A 266 30.72 -26.52 25.31
N LYS A 267 29.83 -27.20 26.05
CA LYS A 267 30.14 -28.46 26.75
C LYS A 267 30.65 -29.53 25.80
N HIS A 268 29.97 -29.68 24.65
CA HIS A 268 30.40 -30.61 23.63
C HIS A 268 31.77 -30.22 23.05
N PHE A 269 31.98 -28.93 22.74
CA PHE A 269 33.23 -28.44 22.18
C PHE A 269 34.43 -28.65 23.11
N ALA A 270 34.23 -28.51 24.42
CA ALA A 270 35.24 -28.76 25.43
C ALA A 270 35.68 -30.23 25.50
N THR A 271 34.74 -31.17 25.33
CA THR A 271 34.94 -32.61 25.56
C THR A 271 35.12 -33.44 24.28
N CYS A 272 34.82 -32.89 23.10
CA CYS A 272 34.82 -33.64 21.84
C CYS A 272 36.23 -33.93 21.31
N LYS A 273 36.57 -35.22 21.22
CA LYS A 273 37.86 -35.72 20.66
C LYS A 273 38.02 -35.45 19.16
N ASN A 274 36.91 -35.29 18.43
CA ASN A 274 36.90 -35.06 16.98
C ASN A 274 36.86 -33.57 16.58
N ARG A 275 37.10 -32.64 17.51
CA ARG A 275 36.97 -31.19 17.27
C ARG A 275 37.99 -30.62 16.29
N VAL A 276 39.21 -31.15 16.27
CA VAL A 276 40.34 -30.60 15.49
C VAL A 276 40.31 -31.09 14.04
N ASN A 277 39.80 -32.30 13.81
CA ASN A 277 39.81 -32.94 12.49
C ASN A 277 38.66 -32.48 11.57
N GLY A 278 37.83 -31.52 12.01
CA GLY A 278 36.71 -31.00 11.22
C GLY A 278 35.55 -31.97 10.97
N LYS A 279 35.63 -33.21 11.48
CA LYS A 279 34.63 -34.29 11.26
C LYS A 279 33.35 -34.12 12.09
N CYS A 280 33.35 -33.26 13.11
CA CYS A 280 32.19 -33.06 13.99
C CYS A 280 31.38 -31.82 13.60
N SER A 281 30.12 -32.01 13.19
CA SER A 281 29.21 -30.92 12.79
C SER A 281 28.91 -29.93 13.92
N ARG A 282 28.77 -30.40 15.17
CA ARG A 282 28.55 -29.53 16.35
C ARG A 282 29.76 -28.65 16.64
N CYS A 283 30.97 -29.22 16.58
CA CYS A 283 32.20 -28.45 16.73
C CYS A 283 32.39 -27.44 15.59
N LYS A 284 32.03 -27.82 14.36
CA LYS A 284 32.07 -26.90 13.20
C LYS A 284 31.18 -25.68 13.41
N ARG A 285 29.96 -25.86 13.94
CA ARG A 285 29.05 -24.75 14.30
C ARG A 285 29.66 -23.86 15.39
N MET A 286 30.21 -24.45 16.45
CA MET A 286 30.86 -23.68 17.52
C MET A 286 32.05 -22.86 17.00
N TRP A 287 32.90 -23.45 16.14
CA TRP A 287 33.99 -22.75 15.45
C TRP A 287 33.46 -21.55 14.64
N GLN A 288 32.35 -21.70 13.93
CA GLN A 288 31.73 -20.61 13.16
C GLN A 288 31.21 -19.49 14.05
N LEU A 289 30.57 -19.81 15.18
CA LEU A 289 30.09 -18.81 16.14
C LEU A 289 31.24 -18.02 16.78
N LEU A 290 32.32 -18.70 17.18
CA LEU A 290 33.50 -18.02 17.74
C LEU A 290 34.21 -17.15 16.69
N ARG A 291 34.29 -17.60 15.43
CA ARG A 291 34.79 -16.81 14.32
C ARG A 291 33.91 -15.57 14.08
N LEU A 292 32.58 -15.73 14.09
CA LEU A 292 31.64 -14.63 13.91
C LEU A 292 31.79 -13.60 15.03
N HIS A 293 31.79 -14.04 16.29
CA HIS A 293 32.02 -13.17 17.45
C HIS A 293 33.30 -12.36 17.29
N SER A 294 34.42 -13.03 16.96
CA SER A 294 35.70 -12.34 16.77
C SER A 294 35.68 -11.27 15.67
N SER A 295 34.82 -11.45 14.65
CA SER A 295 34.68 -10.53 13.51
C SER A 295 33.81 -9.30 13.83
N ILE A 296 32.93 -9.38 14.83
CA ILE A 296 32.03 -8.28 15.24
C ILE A 296 32.39 -7.67 16.62
N CYS A 297 33.32 -8.29 17.34
CA CYS A 297 33.72 -7.86 18.67
C CYS A 297 34.73 -6.72 18.58
N ASP A 298 34.50 -5.62 19.30
CA ASP A 298 35.41 -4.48 19.31
C ASP A 298 36.51 -4.60 20.39
N ARG A 299 36.36 -5.50 21.37
CA ARG A 299 37.35 -5.70 22.45
C ARG A 299 38.60 -6.40 21.93
N THR A 300 39.77 -5.76 22.03
CA THR A 300 41.03 -6.27 21.47
C THR A 300 41.70 -7.33 22.33
N ASP A 301 41.89 -7.06 23.63
CA ASP A 301 42.62 -7.96 24.54
C ASP A 301 41.83 -8.35 25.81
N SER A 302 40.70 -7.70 26.09
CA SER A 302 39.86 -7.95 27.26
C SER A 302 38.65 -8.87 26.99
N CYS A 303 38.52 -9.40 25.77
CA CYS A 303 37.40 -10.27 25.43
C CYS A 303 37.54 -11.65 26.09
N ARG A 304 36.55 -12.08 26.89
CA ARG A 304 36.55 -13.41 27.54
C ARG A 304 36.04 -14.55 26.64
N VAL A 305 35.50 -14.25 25.47
CA VAL A 305 35.03 -15.30 24.54
C VAL A 305 36.23 -16.10 24.01
N PRO A 306 36.20 -17.45 24.09
CA PRO A 306 37.34 -18.28 23.70
C PRO A 306 37.73 -18.05 22.24
N LEU A 307 39.03 -18.18 21.94
CA LEU A 307 39.58 -18.06 20.58
C LEU A 307 39.37 -16.69 19.89
N CYS A 308 38.67 -15.73 20.50
CA CYS A 308 38.38 -14.42 19.91
C CYS A 308 39.67 -13.71 19.43
N ARG A 309 40.66 -13.60 20.32
CA ARG A 309 41.98 -13.01 20.00
C ARG A 309 42.71 -13.77 18.89
N GLN A 310 42.68 -15.11 18.92
CA GLN A 310 43.36 -15.93 17.93
C GLN A 310 42.78 -15.75 16.52
N PHE A 311 41.45 -15.67 16.41
CA PHE A 311 40.80 -15.42 15.14
C PHE A 311 41.08 -14.02 14.60
N LYS A 312 41.05 -12.98 15.44
CA LYS A 312 41.40 -11.60 15.03
C LYS A 312 42.80 -11.53 14.42
N LEU A 313 43.79 -12.16 15.07
CA LEU A 313 45.16 -12.23 14.56
C LEU A 313 45.26 -12.97 13.22
N LYS A 314 44.44 -14.02 13.01
CA LYS A 314 44.40 -14.79 11.78
C LYS A 314 43.74 -14.03 10.62
N MET A 315 42.69 -13.26 10.90
CA MET A 315 41.98 -12.47 9.87
C MET A 315 42.86 -11.36 9.29
N ASN A 316 43.70 -10.71 10.09
CA ASN A 316 44.67 -9.71 9.59
C ASN A 316 45.71 -10.28 8.60
N ARG A 317 45.79 -11.61 8.45
CA ARG A 317 46.79 -12.31 7.62
C ARG A 317 46.23 -12.96 6.34
N GLN A 318 44.90 -13.00 6.13
CA GLN A 318 44.28 -13.67 4.98
C GLN A 318 43.83 -12.67 3.87
N LYS A 319 43.80 -13.13 2.61
CA LYS A 319 43.31 -12.45 1.38
C LYS A 319 42.23 -13.34 0.73
N LYS A 320 41.48 -12.92 -0.28
CA LYS A 320 40.36 -11.95 -0.33
C LYS A 320 39.11 -12.62 -1.00
N GLY A 321 39.15 -13.94 -1.25
CA GLY A 321 38.20 -14.64 -2.13
C GLY A 321 36.94 -15.13 -1.41
N ASP A 322 37.10 -15.93 -0.36
CA ASP A 322 36.02 -16.40 0.53
C ASP A 322 35.61 -15.34 1.59
N GLU A 323 36.29 -14.20 1.57
CA GLU A 323 36.05 -13.07 2.47
C GLU A 323 34.80 -12.28 2.10
N THR A 324 34.33 -12.30 0.86
CA THR A 324 33.23 -11.43 0.42
C THR A 324 31.90 -11.81 1.05
N LEU A 325 31.53 -13.10 1.02
CA LEU A 325 30.31 -13.61 1.64
C LEU A 325 30.40 -13.57 3.18
N TRP A 326 31.54 -13.93 3.76
CA TRP A 326 31.75 -13.83 5.21
C TRP A 326 31.68 -12.36 5.69
N SER A 327 32.33 -11.44 4.98
CA SER A 327 32.28 -10.00 5.27
C SER A 327 30.85 -9.48 5.19
N LEU A 328 30.06 -9.93 4.20
CA LEU A 328 28.65 -9.56 4.10
C LEU A 328 27.84 -10.07 5.30
N LEU A 329 28.02 -11.33 5.69
CA LEU A 329 27.38 -11.90 6.88
C LEU A 329 27.73 -11.08 8.14
N VAL A 330 29.01 -10.81 8.36
CA VAL A 330 29.51 -10.01 9.50
C VAL A 330 28.84 -8.64 9.52
N LYS A 331 28.78 -7.94 8.38
CA LYS A 331 28.12 -6.62 8.27
C LYS A 331 26.63 -6.69 8.58
N LYS A 332 25.92 -7.71 8.08
CA LYS A 332 24.48 -7.87 8.33
C LYS A 332 24.17 -8.19 9.80
N VAL A 333 24.95 -9.06 10.43
CA VAL A 333 24.82 -9.39 11.86
C VAL A 333 25.17 -8.19 12.74
N ALA A 334 26.25 -7.46 12.43
CA ALA A 334 26.61 -6.24 13.16
C ALA A 334 25.51 -5.16 13.05
N SER A 335 24.92 -4.99 11.86
CA SER A 335 23.80 -4.07 11.66
C SER A 335 22.57 -4.49 12.47
N ALA A 336 22.23 -5.79 12.48
CA ALA A 336 21.16 -6.34 13.31
C ALA A 336 21.37 -6.05 14.80
N ARG A 337 22.60 -6.27 15.31
CA ARG A 337 22.97 -5.95 16.70
C ARG A 337 22.71 -4.48 17.06
N VAL A 338 23.10 -3.56 16.18
CA VAL A 338 22.86 -2.12 16.39
C VAL A 338 21.35 -1.83 16.45
N MET A 339 20.57 -2.39 15.52
CA MET A 339 19.10 -2.21 15.51
C MET A 339 18.44 -2.75 16.79
N SER A 340 18.85 -3.92 17.29
CA SER A 340 18.41 -4.47 18.58
C SER A 340 18.68 -3.51 19.72
N SER A 341 19.91 -2.95 19.79
CA SER A 341 20.31 -2.05 20.87
C SER A 341 19.55 -0.71 20.86
N LEU A 342 19.09 -0.27 19.69
CA LEU A 342 18.28 0.95 19.54
C LEU A 342 16.81 0.71 19.90
N SER A 343 16.33 -0.53 19.84
CA SER A 343 14.97 -0.90 20.24
C SER A 343 14.78 -1.01 21.76
N LEU A 344 15.87 -0.95 22.56
CA LEU A 344 15.81 -0.98 24.02
C LEU A 344 15.45 0.41 24.60
N PRO A 345 14.58 0.47 25.63
CA PRO A 345 14.32 1.70 26.37
C PRO A 345 15.61 2.30 26.94
N LYS A 346 15.80 3.63 26.85
CA LYS A 346 17.01 4.37 27.25
C LYS A 346 17.64 3.92 28.59
N ARG A 347 16.83 3.53 29.57
CA ARG A 347 17.27 3.09 30.92
C ARG A 347 18.11 1.79 30.92
N LYS A 348 17.87 0.84 30.00
CA LYS A 348 18.68 -0.40 29.91
C LYS A 348 20.04 -0.20 29.21
N ARG A 349 20.25 0.95 28.56
CA ARG A 349 21.47 1.26 27.81
C ARG A 349 22.64 1.68 28.72
N GLU A 350 22.33 2.19 29.91
CA GLU A 350 23.31 2.67 30.90
C GLU A 350 23.85 1.51 31.77
N GLU A 351 23.01 0.57 32.19
CA GLU A 351 23.42 -0.61 32.98
C GLU A 351 24.42 -1.53 32.25
N LEU A 352 24.38 -1.60 30.91
CA LEU A 352 25.29 -2.45 30.12
C LEU A 352 26.72 -1.87 30.04
N ARG A 353 26.91 -0.57 30.34
CA ARG A 353 28.23 0.09 30.25
C ARG A 353 29.06 -0.08 31.52
N GLU A 354 28.42 -0.28 32.67
CA GLU A 354 29.09 -0.28 33.97
C GLU A 354 29.71 -1.64 34.35
N THR A 355 29.23 -2.75 33.78
CA THR A 355 29.70 -4.12 34.11
C THR A 355 31.00 -4.54 33.41
N ILE A 356 31.59 -3.69 32.56
CA ILE A 356 32.71 -4.03 31.67
C ILE A 356 34.09 -3.96 32.38
N HIS A 357 34.16 -3.44 33.61
CA HIS A 357 35.43 -3.00 34.19
C HIS A 357 36.22 -3.95 35.10
N ASP A 358 35.78 -5.17 35.36
CA ASP A 358 36.57 -6.02 36.26
C ASP A 358 36.65 -7.51 35.88
N HIS A 359 37.86 -8.03 36.09
CA HIS A 359 38.35 -9.41 36.11
C HIS A 359 39.14 -9.92 34.89
N GLY A 360 40.35 -10.37 35.22
CA GLY A 360 41.43 -10.76 34.33
C GLY A 360 41.47 -12.25 34.00
N ILE A 361 41.93 -12.49 32.78
CA ILE A 361 42.62 -13.65 32.17
C ILE A 361 42.73 -14.94 33.03
N ARG A 362 42.04 -16.04 32.64
CA ARG A 362 42.58 -17.42 32.44
C ARG A 362 41.53 -18.48 32.02
N ASN A 363 42.03 -19.65 31.59
CA ASN A 363 41.38 -20.73 30.81
C ASN A 363 40.28 -21.55 31.53
N PHE A 364 39.24 -21.94 30.75
CA PHE A 364 38.03 -22.68 31.13
C PHE A 364 38.24 -23.96 31.94
N ARG A 365 37.37 -24.19 32.94
CA ARG A 365 37.20 -25.47 33.66
C ARG A 365 35.76 -25.96 33.49
N ILE A 366 35.58 -27.27 33.32
CA ILE A 366 34.31 -27.97 33.00
C ILE A 366 33.51 -28.21 34.27
#